data_AF-A0A7V8B042-F1
#
_entry.id   AF-A0A7V8B042-F1
#
_cell.length_a   1.000
_cell.length_b   1.000
_cell.length_c   1.000
_cell.angle_alpha   90.00
_cell.angle_beta   90.00
_cell.angle_gamma   90.00
#
_symmetry.space_group_name_H-M   'P 1'
#
loop_
_entity.id
_entity.type
_entity.pdbx_description
1 polymer ?
#
loop_
_entity_poly.entity_id
_entity_poly.type
_entity_poly.pdbx_seq_one_letter_code
_entity_poly.pdbx_strand_id
1 'polypeptide(L)'
;MNKTKKPLTQKVADTNSKLSKTVSAHAKKPLSSKKEKKPIMPCECSYDSIALRAYFISERRRELGWDGNEQTDWLEAEKQLLAEAGVK
;
A
#
# COMPACT_ATOMS: atom_id res chain seq x y z
N MET A 1 42.18 -23.46 -37.50
CA MET A 1 40.94 -24.14 -37.91
C MET A 1 39.76 -23.35 -37.35
N ASN A 2 38.83 -23.00 -38.25
CA ASN A 2 37.44 -22.56 -38.08
C ASN A 2 37.16 -21.18 -37.44
N LYS A 3 36.47 -20.33 -38.21
CA LYS A 3 36.14 -18.91 -38.00
C LYS A 3 34.67 -18.71 -37.59
N THR A 4 34.37 -17.49 -37.09
CA THR A 4 33.09 -16.71 -37.17
C THR A 4 31.89 -17.21 -36.32
N LYS A 5 30.97 -16.40 -35.75
CA LYS A 5 30.49 -15.00 -35.87
C LYS A 5 29.59 -14.68 -34.64
N LYS A 6 29.52 -13.40 -34.18
CA LYS A 6 28.35 -12.87 -33.43
C LYS A 6 27.16 -12.70 -34.38
N PRO A 7 25.91 -12.73 -33.89
CA PRO A 7 25.19 -11.44 -33.82
C PRO A 7 24.23 -11.26 -32.62
N LEU A 8 23.99 -9.98 -32.37
CA LEU A 8 22.96 -9.31 -31.58
C LEU A 8 21.54 -9.73 -31.98
N THR A 9 20.65 -9.95 -31.01
CA THR A 9 19.20 -9.72 -31.16
C THR A 9 18.61 -9.11 -29.90
N GLN A 10 18.07 -7.91 -30.07
CA GLN A 10 17.15 -7.23 -29.15
C GLN A 10 15.79 -7.96 -29.18
N LYS A 11 15.07 -7.98 -28.06
CA LYS A 11 13.61 -8.08 -28.12
C LYS A 11 12.95 -7.18 -27.07
N VAL A 12 12.32 -6.15 -27.62
CA VAL A 12 11.28 -5.31 -27.05
C VAL A 12 10.03 -6.13 -26.70
N ALA A 13 9.32 -5.73 -25.65
CA ALA A 13 7.89 -5.94 -25.51
C ALA A 13 7.33 -4.99 -24.43
N ASP A 14 7.00 -3.77 -24.84
CA ASP A 14 5.87 -3.05 -24.26
C ASP A 14 4.59 -3.83 -24.57
N THR A 15 3.84 -4.26 -23.56
CA THR A 15 2.42 -4.57 -23.70
C THR A 15 1.64 -4.04 -22.51
N ASN A 16 1.21 -2.80 -22.64
CA ASN A 16 0.00 -2.30 -22.00
C ASN A 16 -1.18 -3.17 -22.49
N SER A 17 -1.78 -3.93 -21.58
CA SER A 17 -2.99 -4.71 -21.83
C SER A 17 -3.98 -4.44 -20.71
N LYS A 18 -5.15 -4.02 -21.17
CA LYS A 18 -6.26 -3.39 -20.47
C LYS A 18 -7.46 -4.33 -20.59
N LEU A 19 -8.10 -4.66 -19.46
CA LEU A 19 -9.46 -5.26 -19.31
C LEU A 19 -9.65 -6.65 -19.98
N SER A 20 -10.44 -7.63 -19.51
CA SER A 20 -11.40 -7.77 -18.41
C SER A 20 -11.92 -9.23 -18.38
N LYS A 21 -12.23 -9.72 -17.16
CA LYS A 21 -13.24 -10.73 -16.75
C LYS A 21 -13.30 -12.11 -17.44
N THR A 22 -13.08 -13.16 -16.64
CA THR A 22 -13.93 -14.37 -16.62
C THR A 22 -14.16 -14.85 -15.18
N VAL A 23 -15.41 -15.21 -14.91
CA VAL A 23 -15.97 -15.77 -13.67
C VAL A 23 -15.72 -17.27 -13.60
N SER A 24 -15.40 -17.81 -12.42
CA SER A 24 -16.15 -18.92 -11.78
C SER A 24 -15.48 -19.36 -10.48
N ALA A 25 -16.30 -19.53 -9.46
CA ALA A 25 -15.94 -19.92 -8.10
C ALA A 25 -15.45 -21.37 -8.02
N HIS A 26 -14.55 -21.67 -7.07
CA HIS A 26 -14.71 -22.71 -6.02
C HIS A 26 -13.50 -22.71 -5.05
N ALA A 27 -13.73 -22.05 -3.91
CA ALA A 27 -13.25 -22.34 -2.56
C ALA A 27 -11.89 -23.04 -2.36
N LYS A 28 -10.87 -22.25 -1.96
CA LYS A 28 -10.04 -22.56 -0.78
C LYS A 28 -9.84 -21.30 0.05
N LYS A 29 -10.17 -21.42 1.34
CA LYS A 29 -10.20 -20.38 2.37
C LYS A 29 -8.95 -19.50 2.38
N PRO A 30 -9.06 -18.16 2.30
CA PRO A 30 -8.06 -17.30 2.89
C PRO A 30 -8.27 -17.30 4.41
N LEU A 31 -7.21 -17.74 5.07
CA LEU A 31 -6.92 -17.65 6.47
C LEU A 31 -7.22 -16.23 6.99
N SER A 32 -8.02 -16.16 8.05
CA SER A 32 -8.06 -15.03 8.98
C SER A 32 -8.38 -13.67 8.37
N SER A 33 -9.67 -13.41 8.15
CA SER A 33 -10.22 -12.08 8.47
C SER A 33 -10.05 -11.88 9.97
N LYS A 34 -8.82 -11.55 10.36
CA LYS A 34 -8.46 -11.06 11.68
C LYS A 34 -9.31 -9.81 11.80
N LYS A 35 -10.37 -9.93 12.59
CA LYS A 35 -11.24 -8.83 12.99
C LYS A 35 -10.30 -7.78 13.55
N GLU A 36 -9.92 -6.83 12.70
CA GLU A 36 -9.09 -5.71 13.08
C GLU A 36 -9.87 -5.03 14.18
N LYS A 37 -9.34 -5.18 15.39
CA LYS A 37 -9.78 -4.39 16.52
C LYS A 37 -9.47 -2.97 16.09
N LYS A 38 -10.49 -2.27 15.57
CA LYS A 38 -10.42 -0.82 15.44
C LYS A 38 -9.87 -0.34 16.77
N PRO A 39 -8.72 0.34 16.81
CA PRO A 39 -8.19 0.84 18.07
C PRO A 39 -9.33 1.65 18.69
N ILE A 40 -9.68 1.30 19.94
CA ILE A 40 -10.64 2.08 20.72
C ILE A 40 -9.83 3.27 21.18
N MET A 41 -9.93 4.35 20.42
CA MET A 41 -9.12 5.54 20.64
C MET A 41 -9.80 6.39 21.71
N PRO A 42 -9.04 6.94 22.65
CA PRO A 42 -9.58 7.92 23.58
C PRO A 42 -10.06 9.11 22.76
N CYS A 43 -11.37 9.37 22.83
CA CYS A 43 -12.05 10.64 22.63
C CYS A 43 -11.48 11.61 21.56
N GLU A 44 -12.34 11.97 20.60
CA GLU A 44 -12.25 13.09 19.63
C GLU A 44 -11.80 12.79 18.19
N CYS A 45 -10.96 11.79 17.90
CA CYS A 45 -10.55 11.50 16.52
C CYS A 45 -11.29 10.30 15.91
N SER A 46 -12.06 10.53 14.85
CA SER A 46 -12.76 9.47 14.11
C SER A 46 -11.77 8.57 13.35
N TYR A 47 -12.06 7.27 13.27
CA TYR A 47 -11.27 6.29 12.52
C TYR A 47 -11.02 6.74 11.08
N ASP A 48 -12.05 7.28 10.40
CA ASP A 48 -11.95 7.72 9.02
C ASP A 48 -10.97 8.89 8.86
N SER A 49 -10.90 9.80 9.84
CA SER A 49 -9.95 10.92 9.85
C SER A 49 -8.52 10.42 9.93
N ILE A 50 -8.27 9.41 10.76
CA ILE A 50 -6.94 8.81 10.92
C ILE A 50 -6.56 8.03 9.68
N ALA A 51 -7.48 7.24 9.13
CA ALA A 51 -7.26 6.50 7.89
C ALA A 51 -6.91 7.43 6.73
N LEU A 52 -7.64 8.54 6.58
CA LEU A 52 -7.37 9.54 5.55
C LEU A 52 -6.01 10.21 5.76
N ARG A 53 -5.66 10.57 7.00
CA ARG A 53 -4.37 11.20 7.30
C ARG A 53 -3.20 10.23 7.11
N ALA A 54 -3.35 8.97 7.54
CA ALA A 54 -2.37 7.91 7.34
C ALA A 54 -2.13 7.63 5.84
N TYR A 55 -3.18 7.69 5.01
CA TYR A 55 -3.06 7.61 3.56
C TYR A 55 -2.12 8.69 3.01
N PHE A 56 -2.31 9.96 3.37
CA PHE A 56 -1.43 11.05 2.93
C PHE A 56 0.01 10.90 3.43
N ILE A 57 0.20 10.41 4.66
CA ILE A 57 1.54 10.12 5.20
C ILE A 57 2.21 9.01 4.38
N SER A 58 1.48 7.93 4.08
CA SER A 58 1.97 6.81 3.28
C SER A 58 2.33 7.23 1.85
N GLU A 59 1.56 8.15 1.26
CA GLU A 59 1.80 8.71 -0.07
C GLU A 59 3.07 9.54 -0.07
N ARG A 60 3.22 10.47 0.88
CA ARG A 60 4.44 11.25 1.06
C ARG A 60 5.67 10.37 1.29
N ARG A 61 5.53 9.31 2.08
CA ARG A 61 6.59 8.32 2.31
C ARG A 61 7.02 7.65 1.00
N ARG A 62 6.06 7.23 0.18
CA ARG A 62 6.32 6.65 -1.15
C ARG A 62 6.98 7.62 -2.11
N GLU A 63 6.55 8.88 -2.13
CA GLU A 63 7.12 9.91 -3.00
C GLU A 63 8.57 10.23 -2.66
N LEU A 64 8.91 10.26 -1.37
CA LEU A 64 10.25 10.57 -0.88
C LEU A 64 11.17 9.36 -0.80
N GLY A 65 10.66 8.15 -1.10
CA GLY A 65 11.40 6.89 -0.95
C GLY A 65 11.80 6.63 0.51
N TRP A 66 11.02 7.12 1.47
CA TRP A 66 11.28 6.92 2.88
C TRP A 66 10.89 5.51 3.31
N ASP A 67 11.72 4.92 4.17
CA ASP A 67 11.41 3.64 4.78
C ASP A 67 10.30 3.80 5.82
N GLY A 68 9.40 2.82 5.89
CA GLY A 68 8.28 2.84 6.82
C GLY A 68 7.15 1.91 6.39
N ASN A 69 6.19 1.71 7.29
CA ASN A 69 5.06 0.83 7.07
C ASN A 69 3.73 1.49 7.45
N GLU A 70 2.63 0.85 7.06
CA GLU A 70 1.27 1.38 7.30
C GLU A 70 0.97 1.57 8.79
N GLN A 71 1.56 0.74 9.66
CA GLN A 71 1.41 0.86 11.11
C GLN A 71 2.06 2.14 11.65
N THR A 72 3.26 2.49 11.17
CA THR A 72 3.92 3.75 11.55
C THR A 72 3.16 4.95 11.03
N ASP A 73 2.64 4.87 9.80
CA ASP A 73 1.85 5.92 9.18
C ASP A 73 0.54 6.17 9.98
N TRP A 74 -0.07 5.10 10.49
CA TRP A 74 -1.26 5.14 11.35
C TRP A 74 -1.00 5.82 12.71
N LEU A 75 0.08 5.43 13.40
CA LEU A 75 0.43 6.02 14.71
C LEU A 75 0.79 7.50 14.58
N GLU A 76 1.46 7.88 13.49
CA GLU A 76 1.77 9.28 13.21
C GLU A 76 0.51 10.09 12.88
N ALA A 77 -0.44 9.50 12.15
CA ALA A 77 -1.75 10.12 11.90
C ALA A 77 -2.54 10.38 13.18
N GLU A 78 -2.60 9.38 14.08
CA GLU A 78 -3.22 9.53 15.40
C GLU A 78 -2.57 10.66 16.20
N LYS A 79 -1.24 10.67 16.29
CA LYS A 79 -0.49 11.69 17.03
C LYS A 79 -0.72 13.10 16.47
N GLN A 80 -0.75 13.25 15.14
CA GLN A 80 -1.02 14.55 14.51
C GLN A 80 -2.43 15.03 14.81
N LEU A 81 -3.43 14.15 14.72
CA LEU A 81 -4.82 14.52 14.97
C LEU A 81 -5.08 14.87 16.45
N LEU A 82 -4.46 14.16 17.40
CA LEU A 82 -4.51 14.51 18.82
C LEU A 82 -3.86 15.88 19.08
N ALA A 83 -2.71 16.15 18.45
CA ALA A 83 -2.04 17.43 18.55
C ALA A 83 -2.87 18.59 17.96
N GLU A 84 -3.54 18.36 16.82
CA GLU A 84 -4.45 19.32 16.19
C GLU A 84 -5.71 19.57 17.05
N ALA A 85 -6.23 18.52 17.69
CA ALA A 85 -7.35 18.62 18.63
C ALA A 85 -6.97 19.31 19.96
N GLY A 86 -5.69 19.66 20.16
CA GLY A 86 -5.21 20.26 21.40
C GLY A 86 -5.18 19.29 22.58
N VAL A 87 -5.38 18.00 22.33
CA VAL A 87 -5.29 16.93 23.31
C VAL A 87 -3.80 16.62 23.50
N LYS A 88 -3.21 17.21 24.55
CA LYS A 88 -1.82 16.93 24.97
C LYS A 88 -1.77 15.76 25.93
#